data_AF-A0A671SWC6-F1
#
_entry.id   AF-A0A671SWC6-F1
#
_cell.length_a   1.000
_cell.length_b   1.000
_cell.length_c   1.000
_cell.angle_alpha   90.00
_cell.angle_beta   90.00
_cell.angle_gamma   90.00
#
_symmetry.space_group_name_H-M   'P 1'
#
loop_
_entity.id
_entity.type
_entity.pdbx_description
1 polymer ?
#
loop_
_entity_poly.entity_id
_entity_poly.type
_entity_poly.pdbx_seq_one_letter_code
_entity_poly.pdbx_strand_id
1 'polypeptide(L)'
;MPNKEPSFLRVQTGVINLPDLFIYCLLAKLRLQNGSSSCSGRVEVLHNGIWGTVCDDGWDLTDAAVVCREMGCGDAIEARKGAFFGNGSGPIWMNNVNCYGNEQTLKRCRSPGWDVQNCNHYKDAGVICQCDFQSTQ
;
A
#
# COMPACT_ATOMS: atom_id res chain seq x y z
N MET A 1 42.46 7.86 -0.35
CA MET A 1 41.08 8.30 -0.01
C MET A 1 40.27 8.21 -1.31
N PRO A 2 39.49 7.15 -1.53
CA PRO A 2 38.64 7.08 -2.71
C PRO A 2 37.39 7.94 -2.48
N ASN A 3 37.07 8.79 -3.47
CA ASN A 3 35.85 9.57 -3.51
C ASN A 3 34.65 8.62 -3.56
N LYS A 4 33.76 8.72 -2.56
CA LYS A 4 32.52 7.95 -2.50
C LYS A 4 31.46 8.71 -3.29
N GLU A 5 31.27 8.30 -4.55
CA GLU A 5 30.10 8.66 -5.36
C GLU A 5 28.81 8.30 -4.62
N PRO A 6 27.76 9.16 -4.60
CA PRO A 6 26.49 8.82 -3.98
C PRO A 6 25.75 7.77 -4.81
N SER A 7 25.18 6.78 -4.12
CA SER A 7 24.39 5.68 -4.67
C SER A 7 23.08 6.20 -5.28
N PHE A 8 23.08 6.43 -6.60
CA PHE A 8 21.88 6.72 -7.37
C PHE A 8 21.12 5.42 -7.67
N LEU A 9 19.93 5.24 -7.08
CA LEU A 9 18.99 4.21 -7.53
C LEU A 9 18.27 4.71 -8.79
N ARG A 10 18.45 3.98 -9.89
CA ARG A 10 17.86 4.27 -11.20
C ARG A 10 16.44 3.71 -11.26
N VAL A 11 15.43 4.58 -11.43
CA VAL A 11 14.09 4.19 -11.90
C VAL A 11 13.85 4.85 -13.26
N GLN A 12 13.17 4.16 -14.19
CA GLN A 12 13.12 4.45 -15.64
C GLN A 12 12.51 5.80 -16.05
N THR A 13 12.09 6.66 -15.13
CA THR A 13 11.59 8.00 -15.43
C THR A 13 12.11 9.04 -14.43
N GLY A 14 13.40 9.40 -14.56
CA GLY A 14 13.97 10.62 -13.95
C GLY A 14 14.71 10.43 -12.62
N VAL A 15 15.56 11.40 -12.31
CA VAL A 15 16.28 11.55 -11.04
C VAL A 15 15.38 12.28 -10.04
N ILE A 16 14.79 11.53 -9.11
CA ILE A 16 14.05 12.08 -7.96
C ILE A 16 15.02 12.37 -6.82
N ASN A 17 15.00 13.58 -6.26
CA ASN A 17 15.89 13.94 -5.16
C ASN A 17 15.35 13.42 -3.82
N LEU A 18 16.21 13.16 -2.85
CA LEU A 18 15.85 12.82 -1.46
C LEU A 18 14.75 13.70 -0.83
N PRO A 19 14.74 15.05 -0.99
CA PRO A 19 13.63 15.89 -0.54
C PRO A 19 12.30 15.61 -1.26
N ASP A 20 12.31 15.22 -2.54
CA ASP A 20 11.10 14.83 -3.26
C ASP A 20 10.56 13.50 -2.71
N LEU A 21 11.44 12.54 -2.40
CA LEU A 21 11.07 11.28 -1.72
C LEU A 21 10.45 11.54 -0.34
N PHE A 22 10.99 12.49 0.42
CA PHE A 22 10.44 12.91 1.72
C PHE A 22 9.05 13.53 1.58
N ILE A 23 8.83 14.37 0.56
CA ILE A 23 7.53 14.98 0.26
C ILE A 23 6.52 13.92 -0.21
N TYR A 24 6.92 12.95 -1.03
CA TYR A 24 6.07 11.84 -1.46
C TYR A 24 5.64 10.94 -0.29
N CYS A 25 6.54 10.64 0.65
CA CYS A 25 6.22 9.89 1.86
C CYS A 25 5.23 10.66 2.78
N LEU A 26 5.38 11.99 2.88
CA LEU A 26 4.45 12.86 3.63
C LEU A 26 3.06 12.96 3.00
N LEU A 27 2.93 12.67 1.70
CA LEU A 27 1.66 12.63 0.97
C LEU A 27 1.12 11.22 0.79
N ALA A 28 1.76 10.19 1.36
CA ALA A 28 1.25 8.82 1.33
C ALA A 28 -0.10 8.77 2.07
N LYS A 29 -1.17 8.55 1.31
CA LYS A 29 -2.54 8.47 1.84
C LYS A 29 -2.96 7.00 2.08
N LEU A 30 -1.97 6.13 2.30
CA LEU A 30 -2.10 4.70 2.58
C LEU A 30 -1.12 4.34 3.71
N ARG A 31 -1.52 3.43 4.61
CA ARG A 31 -0.65 2.86 5.63
C ARG A 31 -0.96 1.38 5.84
N LEU A 32 0.04 0.64 6.32
CA LEU A 32 -0.09 -0.75 6.73
C LEU A 32 -0.05 -0.84 8.26
N GLN A 33 -1.03 -1.50 8.87
CA GLN A 33 -1.15 -1.62 10.33
C GLN A 33 -1.08 -3.08 10.79
N ASN A 34 -0.58 -3.28 12.02
CA ASN A 34 -0.51 -4.58 12.70
C ASN A 34 0.24 -5.68 11.92
N GLY A 35 1.14 -5.32 11.00
CA GLY A 35 2.07 -6.26 10.39
C GLY A 35 3.31 -6.50 11.24
N SER A 36 4.10 -7.50 10.86
CA SER A 36 5.40 -7.78 11.48
C SER A 36 6.53 -6.89 10.93
N SER A 37 6.24 -6.09 9.90
CA SER A 37 7.18 -5.16 9.26
C SER A 37 6.42 -3.96 8.68
N SER A 38 7.14 -2.94 8.22
CA SER A 38 6.55 -1.81 7.47
C SER A 38 5.95 -2.21 6.12
N CYS A 39 6.26 -3.41 5.63
CA CYS A 39 5.85 -3.96 4.33
C CYS A 39 4.80 -5.07 4.46
N SER A 40 4.12 -5.15 5.61
CA SER A 40 3.00 -6.06 5.82
C SER A 40 1.97 -5.41 6.73
N GLY A 41 0.71 -5.80 6.61
CA GLY A 41 -0.34 -5.35 7.51
C GLY A 41 -1.71 -5.19 6.87
N ARG A 42 -2.68 -4.81 7.70
CA ARG A 42 -4.01 -4.37 7.27
C ARG A 42 -3.87 -3.07 6.47
N VAL A 43 -4.55 -2.99 5.34
CA VAL A 43 -4.54 -1.82 4.47
C VAL A 43 -5.50 -0.78 4.99
N GLU A 44 -4.99 0.43 5.25
CA GLU A 44 -5.80 1.58 5.64
C GLU A 44 -5.51 2.77 4.73
N VAL A 45 -6.56 3.50 4.37
CA VAL A 45 -6.53 4.60 3.40
C VAL A 45 -7.04 5.86 4.08
N LEU A 46 -6.38 7.00 3.85
CA LEU A 46 -6.79 8.30 4.37
C LEU A 46 -7.74 8.99 3.41
N HIS A 47 -9.03 9.07 3.70
CA HIS A 47 -10.03 9.78 2.88
C HIS A 47 -10.71 10.87 3.72
N ASN A 48 -10.83 12.09 3.19
CA ASN A 48 -11.39 13.25 3.90
C ASN A 48 -10.83 13.48 5.32
N GLY A 49 -9.53 13.25 5.50
CA GLY A 49 -8.84 13.44 6.79
C GLY A 49 -9.06 12.31 7.81
N ILE A 50 -9.78 11.26 7.44
CA ILE A 50 -10.09 10.12 8.32
C ILE A 50 -9.51 8.83 7.74
N TRP A 51 -8.83 8.07 8.58
CA TRP A 51 -8.35 6.73 8.21
C TRP A 51 -9.51 5.74 8.24
N GLY A 52 -9.56 4.88 7.23
CA GLY A 52 -10.51 3.78 7.14
C GLY A 52 -9.91 2.58 6.44
N THR A 53 -10.54 1.42 6.58
CA THR A 53 -10.04 0.15 6.06
C THR A 53 -10.53 -0.12 4.64
N VAL A 54 -10.05 -1.22 4.06
CA VAL A 54 -10.48 -1.74 2.75
C VAL A 54 -11.10 -3.11 2.96
N CYS A 55 -12.27 -3.37 2.36
CA CYS A 55 -12.91 -4.67 2.41
C CYS A 55 -12.21 -5.68 1.48
N ASP A 56 -12.19 -6.95 1.88
CA ASP A 56 -11.55 -8.07 1.19
C ASP A 56 -12.39 -8.72 0.07
N ASP A 57 -13.64 -8.28 -0.11
CA ASP A 57 -14.48 -8.67 -1.24
C ASP A 57 -13.83 -8.15 -2.54
N GLY A 58 -13.54 -9.07 -3.46
CA GLY A 58 -12.81 -8.78 -4.70
C GLY A 58 -11.29 -8.65 -4.54
N TRP A 59 -10.76 -8.53 -3.31
CA TRP A 59 -9.34 -8.29 -3.04
C TRP A 59 -8.44 -9.39 -3.60
N ASP A 60 -7.45 -9.03 -4.42
CA ASP A 60 -6.55 -10.00 -5.03
C ASP A 60 -5.06 -9.55 -5.03
N LEU A 61 -4.21 -10.38 -5.63
CA LEU A 61 -2.77 -10.10 -5.73
C LEU A 61 -2.46 -8.88 -6.61
N THR A 62 -3.32 -8.54 -7.56
CA THR A 62 -3.16 -7.36 -8.41
C THR A 62 -3.39 -6.09 -7.59
N ASP A 63 -4.42 -6.09 -6.73
CA ASP A 63 -4.68 -5.00 -5.80
C ASP A 63 -3.53 -4.86 -4.79
N ALA A 64 -3.09 -5.99 -4.21
CA ALA A 64 -1.97 -6.02 -3.28
C ALA A 64 -0.68 -5.50 -3.92
N ALA A 65 -0.42 -5.79 -5.21
CA ALA A 65 0.75 -5.30 -5.92
C ALA A 65 0.77 -3.77 -6.06
N VAL A 66 -0.40 -3.14 -6.28
CA VAL A 66 -0.51 -1.68 -6.26
C VAL A 66 -0.15 -1.12 -4.89
N VAL A 67 -0.63 -1.75 -3.80
CA VAL A 67 -0.30 -1.34 -2.43
C VAL A 67 1.19 -1.49 -2.14
N CYS A 68 1.79 -2.63 -2.46
CA CYS A 68 3.20 -2.89 -2.20
C CYS A 68 4.10 -1.91 -2.95
N ARG A 69 3.76 -1.58 -4.20
CA ARG A 69 4.46 -0.54 -4.97
C ARG A 69 4.25 0.86 -4.39
N GLU A 70 3.02 1.22 -4.00
CA GLU A 70 2.72 2.51 -3.36
C GLU A 70 3.50 2.70 -2.05
N MET A 71 3.72 1.61 -1.30
CA MET A 71 4.52 1.59 -0.07
C MET A 71 6.03 1.50 -0.30
N GLY A 72 6.50 1.32 -1.55
CA GLY A 72 7.91 1.13 -1.85
C GLY A 72 8.49 -0.18 -1.32
N CYS A 73 7.66 -1.21 -1.21
CA CYS A 73 7.98 -2.52 -0.63
C CYS A 73 8.12 -3.62 -1.70
N GLY A 74 8.56 -3.28 -2.91
CA GLY A 74 8.70 -4.26 -3.99
C GLY A 74 7.39 -4.99 -4.36
N ASP A 75 7.50 -6.28 -4.66
CA ASP A 75 6.40 -7.10 -5.16
C ASP A 75 5.45 -7.57 -4.05
N ALA A 76 4.18 -7.80 -4.40
CA ALA A 76 3.23 -8.44 -3.50
C ALA A 76 3.46 -9.95 -3.43
N ILE A 77 3.55 -10.49 -2.21
CA ILE A 77 3.65 -11.92 -1.95
C ILE A 77 2.25 -12.48 -1.67
N GLU A 78 1.46 -11.80 -0.83
CA GLU A 78 0.12 -12.26 -0.44
C GLU A 78 -0.90 -11.14 -0.33
N ALA A 79 -2.11 -11.40 -0.84
CA ALA A 79 -3.32 -10.63 -0.58
C ALA A 79 -4.11 -11.29 0.56
N ARG A 80 -4.02 -10.72 1.77
CA ARG A 80 -4.66 -11.27 2.97
C ARG A 80 -6.10 -10.79 3.07
N LYS A 81 -6.96 -11.70 3.56
CA LYS A 81 -8.41 -11.52 3.74
C LYS A 81 -8.80 -11.88 5.17
N GLY A 82 -10.04 -11.63 5.55
CA GLY A 82 -10.63 -12.10 6.81
C GLY A 82 -10.01 -11.44 8.04
N ALA A 83 -9.61 -10.17 7.93
CA ALA A 83 -8.97 -9.43 9.02
C ALA A 83 -7.74 -10.15 9.60
N PHE A 84 -6.91 -10.76 8.74
CA PHE A 84 -5.73 -11.53 9.14
C PHE A 84 -4.80 -10.79 10.12
N PHE A 85 -4.63 -9.47 9.94
CA PHE A 85 -3.83 -8.59 10.82
C PHE A 85 -4.64 -7.97 11.98
N GLY A 86 -5.81 -8.55 12.25
CA GLY A 86 -6.80 -8.03 13.18
C GLY A 86 -7.72 -6.98 12.53
N ASN A 87 -8.88 -6.83 13.16
CA ASN A 87 -9.91 -5.86 12.78
C ASN A 87 -9.38 -4.42 12.91
N GLY A 88 -9.74 -3.58 11.95
CA GLY A 88 -9.64 -2.13 12.08
C GLY A 88 -10.83 -1.55 12.83
N SER A 89 -10.95 -0.23 12.71
CA SER A 89 -12.04 0.54 13.31
C SER A 89 -12.40 1.74 12.43
N GLY A 90 -13.58 2.31 12.66
CA GLY A 90 -14.05 3.46 11.91
C GLY A 90 -14.65 3.09 10.56
N PRO A 91 -14.52 3.94 9.53
CA PRO A 91 -15.12 3.68 8.22
C PRO A 91 -14.37 2.60 7.44
N ILE A 92 -15.12 1.90 6.57
CA ILE A 92 -14.55 1.01 5.55
C ILE A 92 -14.67 1.77 4.23
N TRP A 93 -13.56 2.31 3.74
CA TRP A 93 -13.60 3.27 2.64
C TRP A 93 -13.80 2.66 1.27
N MET A 94 -13.26 1.46 1.06
CA MET A 94 -13.21 0.84 -0.25
C MET A 94 -13.70 -0.61 -0.14
N ASN A 95 -14.36 -1.08 -1.20
CA ASN A 95 -14.89 -2.42 -1.36
C ASN A 95 -14.81 -2.81 -2.83
N ASN A 96 -14.76 -4.11 -3.17
CA ASN A 96 -14.65 -4.60 -4.54
C ASN A 96 -13.61 -3.81 -5.35
N VAL A 97 -12.44 -3.61 -4.74
CA VAL A 97 -11.30 -2.97 -5.41
C VAL A 97 -10.91 -3.88 -6.57
N ASN A 98 -10.66 -3.25 -7.71
CA ASN A 98 -10.35 -3.96 -8.94
C ASN A 98 -9.32 -3.14 -9.72
N CYS A 99 -8.06 -3.29 -9.33
CA CYS A 99 -6.93 -2.68 -9.97
C CYS A 99 -6.60 -3.38 -11.31
N TYR A 100 -6.10 -2.62 -12.27
CA TYR A 100 -5.43 -3.15 -13.46
C TYR A 100 -3.98 -3.58 -13.17
N GLY A 101 -3.39 -3.08 -12.07
CA GLY A 101 -2.06 -3.42 -11.58
C GLY A 101 -1.00 -2.38 -11.88
N ASN A 102 -1.31 -1.36 -12.70
CA ASN A 102 -0.40 -0.27 -13.09
C ASN A 102 -0.75 1.08 -12.43
N GLU A 103 -1.76 1.11 -11.56
CA GLU A 103 -2.15 2.31 -10.83
C GLU A 103 -1.02 2.78 -9.89
N GLN A 104 -0.82 4.09 -9.81
CA GLN A 104 0.18 4.66 -8.91
C GLN A 104 -0.21 4.57 -7.43
N THR A 105 -1.51 4.53 -7.15
CA THR A 105 -2.05 4.48 -5.78
C THR A 105 -3.32 3.65 -5.77
N LEU A 106 -3.61 2.97 -4.65
CA LEU A 106 -4.80 2.14 -4.49
C LEU A 106 -6.11 2.91 -4.77
N LYS A 107 -6.14 4.19 -4.42
CA LYS A 107 -7.29 5.08 -4.65
C LYS A 107 -7.68 5.28 -6.11
N ARG A 108 -6.77 4.97 -7.04
CA ARG A 108 -7.01 5.11 -8.49
C ARG A 108 -7.56 3.81 -9.10
N CYS A 109 -7.54 2.71 -8.36
CA CYS A 109 -8.16 1.48 -8.80
C CYS A 109 -9.68 1.66 -8.87
N ARG A 110 -10.31 0.89 -9.75
CA ARG A 110 -11.77 0.92 -9.86
C ARG A 110 -12.39 0.35 -8.59
N SER A 111 -13.40 1.04 -8.06
CA SER A 111 -14.24 0.58 -6.95
C SER A 111 -15.66 1.16 -7.08
N PRO A 112 -16.66 0.66 -6.35
CA PRO A 112 -18.04 1.18 -6.38
C PRO A 112 -18.18 2.63 -5.88
N GLY A 113 -17.18 3.17 -5.21
CA GLY A 113 -17.20 4.50 -4.59
C GLY A 113 -16.73 4.47 -3.13
N TRP A 114 -16.55 5.66 -2.55
CA TRP A 114 -16.14 5.81 -1.14
C TRP A 114 -17.29 5.50 -0.19
N ASP A 115 -17.05 4.65 0.81
CA ASP A 115 -18.06 4.22 1.81
C ASP A 115 -19.28 3.50 1.20
N VAL A 116 -19.16 3.01 -0.04
CA VAL A 116 -20.18 2.21 -0.72
C VAL A 116 -19.88 0.73 -0.48
N GLN A 117 -20.24 0.24 0.70
CA GLN A 117 -19.88 -1.10 1.16
C GLN A 117 -20.90 -1.72 2.13
N ASN A 118 -20.95 -3.05 2.20
CA ASN A 118 -21.78 -3.83 3.12
C ASN A 118 -20.94 -4.79 3.98
N CYS A 119 -19.65 -4.49 4.11
CA CYS A 119 -18.67 -5.22 4.89
C CYS A 119 -18.69 -4.81 6.36
N ASN A 120 -18.02 -5.61 7.16
CA ASN A 120 -17.66 -5.28 8.54
C ASN A 120 -16.15 -5.52 8.71
N HIS A 121 -15.59 -5.14 9.86
CA HIS A 121 -14.15 -5.23 10.06
C HIS A 121 -13.58 -6.66 10.11
N TYR A 122 -14.40 -7.72 10.18
CA TYR A 122 -13.92 -9.09 10.00
C TYR A 122 -13.49 -9.40 8.56
N LYS A 123 -13.77 -8.48 7.63
CA LYS A 123 -13.41 -8.53 6.22
C LYS A 123 -12.33 -7.51 5.84
N ASP A 124 -11.60 -6.96 6.80
CA ASP A 124 -10.54 -6.01 6.46
C ASP A 124 -9.40 -6.70 5.70
N ALA A 125 -9.06 -6.12 4.54
CA ALA A 125 -8.01 -6.59 3.66
C ALA A 125 -6.61 -6.25 4.18
N GLY A 126 -5.65 -7.09 3.84
CA GLY A 126 -4.25 -6.90 4.19
C GLY A 126 -3.31 -7.30 3.06
N VAL A 127 -2.03 -6.96 3.21
CA VAL A 127 -0.97 -7.35 2.28
C VAL A 127 0.25 -7.89 3.02
N ILE A 128 0.98 -8.76 2.34
CA ILE A 128 2.37 -9.08 2.64
C ILE A 128 3.16 -8.79 1.37
N CYS A 129 4.08 -7.83 1.46
CA CYS A 129 4.97 -7.47 0.37
C CYS A 129 6.34 -8.11 0.57
N GLN A 130 7.16 -8.10 -0.47
CA GLN A 130 8.56 -8.44 -0.38
C GLN A 130 9.26 -7.38 0.48
N CYS A 131 9.81 -7.78 1.63
CA CYS A 131 10.68 -6.87 2.38
C CYS A 131 11.84 -6.49 1.46
N ASP A 132 11.91 -5.21 1.06
CA ASP A 132 13.00 -4.75 0.21
C ASP A 132 14.26 -4.62 1.09
N PHE A 133 14.93 -5.73 1.33
CA PHE A 133 16.34 -5.74 1.71
C PHE A 133 17.13 -5.38 0.46
N GLN A 134 17.21 -4.10 0.12
CA GLN A 134 18.31 -3.59 -0.71
C GLN A 134 19.60 -3.66 0.13
N SER A 135 20.05 -4.87 0.45
CA SER A 135 21.44 -5.16 0.76
C SER A 135 22.14 -5.28 -0.58
N THR A 136 22.62 -4.16 -1.11
CA THR A 136 23.70 -4.19 -2.09
C THR A 136 24.91 -3.48 -1.51
N GLN A 137 26.04 -4.19 -1.60
CA GLN A 137 27.35 -3.91 -1.00
C GLN A 137 27.88 -2.50 -1.25
#